data_AF-A0A380DV67-F1
#
_entry.id   AF-A0A380DV67-F1
#
_cell.length_a   1.000
_cell.length_b   1.000
_cell.length_c   1.000
_cell.angle_alpha   90.00
_cell.angle_beta   90.00
_cell.angle_gamma   90.00
#
_symmetry.space_group_name_H-M   'P 1'
#
loop_
_entity.id
_entity.type
_entity.pdbx_description
1 polymer ?
#
loop_
_entity_poly.entity_id
_entity_poly.type
_entity_poly.pdbx_seq_one_letter_code
_entity_poly.pdbx_strand_id
1 'polypeptide(L)'
;MYFQAHSRENAIYTIAAMAPCPYIYAELAKRSQSDHKLNREKDTAKWFDFYSTEMDDIINVFEALMNKLAESMSDKELEQVKQVFLESCIHERRFSIWL
;
A
#
# COMPACT_ATOMS: atom_id res chain seq x y z
N MET A 1 -9.64 -6.34 3.69
CA MET A 1 -8.92 -6.37 4.98
C MET A 1 -9.50 -7.40 5.95
N TYR A 2 -10.62 -7.13 6.64
CA TYR A 2 -11.16 -8.02 7.69
C TYR A 2 -11.50 -9.45 7.24
N PHE A 3 -11.97 -9.63 6.00
CA PHE A 3 -12.22 -10.96 5.45
C PHE A 3 -10.95 -11.83 5.43
N GLN A 4 -9.81 -11.28 5.03
CA GLN A 4 -8.54 -12.03 4.98
C GLN A 4 -8.05 -12.38 6.38
N ALA A 5 -8.20 -11.45 7.33
CA ALA A 5 -7.81 -11.66 8.74
C ALA A 5 -8.59 -12.80 9.43
N HIS A 6 -9.83 -13.05 9.01
CA HIS A 6 -10.66 -14.12 9.58
C HIS A 6 -10.64 -15.43 8.78
N SER A 7 -10.23 -15.41 7.51
CA SER A 7 -10.34 -16.57 6.61
C SER A 7 -9.01 -17.23 6.24
N ARG A 8 -7.87 -16.61 6.56
CA ARG A 8 -6.54 -17.11 6.20
C ARG A 8 -5.64 -17.20 7.42
N GLU A 9 -5.01 -18.36 7.61
CA GLU A 9 -4.10 -18.65 8.72
C GLU A 9 -2.75 -17.93 8.56
N ASN A 10 -2.27 -17.80 7.32
CA ASN A 10 -1.03 -17.08 7.03
C ASN A 10 -1.28 -15.56 6.97
N ALA A 11 -0.59 -14.82 7.84
CA ALA A 11 -0.68 -13.37 7.97
C ALA A 11 -0.37 -12.62 6.66
N ILE A 12 0.35 -13.23 5.71
CA ILE A 12 0.71 -12.60 4.44
C ILE A 12 -0.50 -12.11 3.63
N TYR A 13 -1.65 -12.79 3.72
CA TYR A 13 -2.87 -12.38 3.01
C TYR A 13 -3.47 -11.10 3.60
N THR A 14 -3.40 -10.94 4.92
CA THR A 14 -3.86 -9.72 5.60
C THR A 14 -2.88 -8.58 5.37
N ILE A 15 -1.57 -8.86 5.45
CA ILE A 15 -0.52 -7.86 5.16
C ILE A 15 -0.61 -7.39 3.71
N ALA A 16 -0.75 -8.31 2.75
CA ALA A 16 -0.94 -7.95 1.34
C ALA A 16 -2.22 -7.13 1.10
N ALA A 17 -3.27 -7.33 1.90
CA ALA A 17 -4.48 -6.51 1.83
C ALA A 17 -4.34 -5.11 2.46
N MET A 18 -3.30 -4.87 3.26
CA MET A 18 -3.07 -3.60 3.99
C MET A 18 -1.89 -2.80 3.42
N ALA A 19 -0.85 -3.47 2.92
CA ALA A 19 0.37 -2.88 2.39
C ALA A 19 0.15 -1.86 1.24
N PRO A 20 -0.87 -2.01 0.36
CA PRO A 20 -1.16 -1.00 -0.65
C PRO A 20 -1.46 0.40 -0.11
N CYS A 21 -2.02 0.51 1.10
CA CYS A 21 -2.42 1.79 1.69
C CYS A 21 -1.21 2.73 1.88
N PRO A 22 -0.18 2.40 2.68
CA PRO A 22 0.99 3.27 2.82
C PRO A 22 1.78 3.38 1.51
N TYR A 23 1.87 2.31 0.71
CA TYR A 23 2.62 2.31 -0.54
C TYR A 23 2.07 3.28 -1.58
N ILE A 24 0.75 3.25 -1.83
CA ILE A 24 0.12 4.12 -2.84
C ILE A 24 0.23 5.58 -2.41
N TYR A 25 0.04 5.88 -1.13
CA TYR A 25 0.15 7.25 -0.62
C TYR A 25 1.59 7.77 -0.76
N ALA A 26 2.59 6.97 -0.41
CA ALA A 26 3.99 7.33 -0.57
C ALA A 26 4.35 7.58 -2.04
N GLU A 27 3.95 6.70 -2.95
CA GLU A 27 4.27 6.83 -4.38
C GLU A 27 3.60 8.05 -5.02
N LEU A 28 2.32 8.31 -4.71
CA LEU A 28 1.63 9.50 -5.21
C LEU A 28 2.24 10.78 -4.66
N ALA A 29 2.58 10.78 -3.37
CA ALA A 29 3.25 11.89 -2.71
C ALA A 29 4.62 12.18 -3.33
N LYS A 30 5.49 11.18 -3.45
CA LYS A 30 6.81 11.29 -4.10
C LYS A 30 6.69 11.78 -5.54
N ARG A 31 5.73 11.24 -6.31
CA ARG A 31 5.46 11.70 -7.68
C ARG A 31 5.06 13.18 -7.72
N SER A 32 4.17 13.61 -6.83
CA SER A 32 3.69 14.99 -6.78
C SER A 32 4.81 16.00 -6.50
N GLN A 33 5.89 15.59 -5.81
CA GLN A 33 7.06 16.44 -5.57
C GLN A 33 7.74 16.87 -6.87
N SER A 34 7.66 16.06 -7.92
CA SER A 34 8.19 16.34 -9.26
C SER A 34 7.16 16.91 -10.25
N ASP A 35 5.89 17.04 -9.83
CA ASP A 35 4.80 17.51 -10.69
C ASP A 35 4.61 19.02 -10.57
N HIS A 36 4.77 19.73 -11.69
CA HIS A 36 4.54 21.17 -11.79
C HIS A 36 3.08 21.58 -11.54
N LYS A 37 2.14 20.63 -11.55
CA LYS A 37 0.72 20.87 -11.24
C LYS A 37 0.44 20.93 -9.74
N LEU A 38 1.38 20.53 -8.89
CA LEU A 38 1.23 20.62 -7.45
C LEU A 38 1.24 22.10 -7.02
N ASN A 39 0.10 22.58 -6.53
CA ASN A 39 -0.01 23.94 -6.04
C ASN A 39 0.62 24.08 -4.64
N ARG A 40 1.85 24.60 -4.58
CA ARG A 40 2.61 24.82 -3.34
C ARG A 40 2.12 25.99 -2.50
N GLU A 41 1.27 26.86 -3.03
CA GLU A 41 0.67 27.97 -2.28
C GLU A 41 -0.52 27.53 -1.43
N LYS A 42 -1.05 26.33 -1.68
CA LYS A 42 -2.17 25.76 -0.93
C LYS A 42 -1.68 24.80 0.14
N ASP A 43 -2.39 24.78 1.27
CA ASP A 43 -2.10 23.88 2.38
C ASP A 43 -2.22 22.39 2.00
N THR A 44 -2.91 22.07 0.89
CA THR A 44 -2.96 20.71 0.35
C THR A 44 -1.58 20.17 -0.05
N ALA A 45 -0.60 21.01 -0.35
CA ALA A 45 0.77 20.57 -0.61
C ALA A 45 1.43 19.91 0.61
N LYS A 46 1.09 20.36 1.83
CA LYS A 46 1.64 19.79 3.08
C LYS A 46 1.22 18.33 3.28
N TRP A 47 0.04 17.97 2.76
CA TRP A 47 -0.43 16.58 2.77
C TRP A 47 0.51 15.68 1.95
N PHE A 48 0.93 16.14 0.77
CA PHE A 48 1.89 15.41 -0.05
C PHE A 48 3.30 15.41 0.56
N ASP A 49 3.69 16.47 1.26
CA ASP A 49 4.99 16.49 1.95
C ASP A 49 5.05 15.44 3.07
N PHE A 50 3.98 15.34 3.87
CA PHE A 50 3.84 14.32 4.91
C PHE A 50 3.96 12.89 4.34
N TYR A 51 3.12 12.54 3.36
CA TYR A 51 3.10 11.16 2.85
C TYR A 51 4.35 10.77 2.05
N SER A 52 5.15 11.75 1.58
CA SER A 52 6.37 11.47 0.82
C SER A 52 7.50 10.85 1.65
N THR A 53 7.41 10.90 2.98
CA THR A 53 8.48 10.47 3.91
C THR A 53 7.96 9.56 5.02
N GLU A 54 6.84 9.93 5.66
CA GLU A 54 6.37 9.28 6.90
C GLU A 54 5.88 7.83 6.71
N MET A 55 5.64 7.41 5.46
CA MET A 55 5.19 6.05 5.15
C MET A 55 6.34 5.07 4.91
N ASP A 56 7.58 5.54 4.74
CA ASP A 56 8.69 4.70 4.30
C ASP A 56 9.03 3.59 5.31
N ASP A 57 9.02 3.90 6.60
CA ASP A 57 9.34 2.93 7.66
C ASP A 57 8.34 1.77 7.72
N ILE A 58 7.03 2.07 7.61
CA ILE A 58 6.00 1.02 7.64
C ILE A 58 5.98 0.20 6.35
N ILE A 59 6.31 0.81 5.20
CA ILE A 59 6.47 0.09 3.93
C ILE A 59 7.61 -0.93 4.07
N ASN A 60 8.75 -0.51 4.59
CA ASN A 60 9.91 -1.39 4.79
C ASN A 60 9.57 -2.58 5.72
N VAL A 61 8.79 -2.35 6.77
CA VAL A 61 8.32 -3.41 7.67
C VAL A 61 7.40 -4.39 6.94
N PHE A 62 6.42 -3.90 6.18
CA PHE A 62 5.52 -4.78 5.42
C PHE A 62 6.26 -5.55 4.32
N GLU A 63 7.21 -4.93 3.63
CA GLU A 63 8.04 -5.57 2.63
C GLU A 63 8.85 -6.73 3.25
N ALA A 64 9.55 -6.48 4.36
CA ALA A 64 10.32 -7.50 5.05
C ALA A 64 9.45 -8.68 5.53
N LEU A 65 8.26 -8.38 6.07
CA LEU A 65 7.33 -9.41 6.54
C LEU A 65 6.76 -10.23 5.38
N MET A 66 6.36 -9.60 4.28
CA MET A 66 5.84 -10.31 3.11
C MET A 66 6.91 -11.19 2.48
N ASN A 67 8.13 -10.68 2.31
CA ASN A 67 9.26 -11.44 1.76
C ASN A 67 9.57 -12.67 2.62
N LYS A 68 9.67 -12.51 3.94
CA LYS A 68 9.92 -13.62 4.86
C LYS A 68 8.82 -14.68 4.82
N LEU A 69 7.55 -14.28 4.76
CA LEU A 69 6.41 -15.20 4.73
C LEU A 69 6.27 -15.90 3.37
N ALA A 70 6.74 -15.27 2.29
CA ALA A 70 6.71 -15.81 0.94
C ALA A 70 7.73 -16.94 0.71
N GLU A 71 8.84 -16.99 1.47
CA GLU A 71 9.91 -17.99 1.31
C GLU A 71 9.42 -19.44 1.40
N SER A 72 8.40 -19.71 2.21
CA SER A 72 7.85 -21.06 2.41
C SER A 72 6.59 -21.35 1.59
N MET A 73 6.20 -20.45 0.68
CA MET A 73 4.95 -20.56 -0.08
C MET A 73 5.18 -21.13 -1.48
N SER A 74 4.17 -21.82 -2.00
CA SER A 74 4.15 -22.24 -3.40
C SER A 74 3.80 -21.07 -4.32
N ASP A 75 4.24 -21.15 -5.58
CA ASP A 75 3.92 -20.14 -6.61
C ASP A 75 2.40 -19.90 -6.75
N LYS A 76 1.60 -20.95 -6.56
CA LYS A 76 0.14 -20.85 -6.61
C LYS A 76 -0.43 -20.01 -5.47
N GLU A 77 0.15 -20.10 -4.27
CA GLU A 77 -0.26 -19.28 -3.14
C GLU A 77 0.23 -17.85 -3.30
N LEU A 78 1.44 -17.65 -3.82
CA LEU A 78 1.97 -16.32 -4.13
C LEU A 78 1.11 -15.57 -5.15
N GLU A 79 0.59 -16.26 -6.18
CA GLU A 79 -0.31 -15.62 -7.14
C GLU A 79 -1.64 -15.19 -6.49
N GLN A 80 -2.13 -15.94 -5.49
CA GLN A 80 -3.30 -15.53 -4.70
C GLN A 80 -3.00 -14.31 -3.82
N VAL A 81 -1.84 -14.27 -3.17
CA VAL A 81 -1.40 -13.12 -2.36
C VAL A 81 -1.28 -11.87 -3.22
N LYS A 82 -0.67 -12.00 -4.40
CA LYS A 82 -0.58 -10.92 -5.39
C LYS A 82 -1.96 -10.43 -5.82
N GLN A 83 -2.90 -11.34 -6.08
CA GLN A 83 -4.27 -10.94 -6.42
C GLN A 83 -4.92 -10.13 -5.30
N VAL A 84 -4.75 -10.53 -4.03
CA VAL A 84 -5.26 -9.80 -2.86
C VAL A 84 -4.65 -8.40 -2.75
N PHE A 85 -3.35 -8.27 -3.02
CA PHE A 85 -2.67 -6.98 -3.05
C PHE A 85 -3.25 -6.07 -4.14
N LEU A 86 -3.37 -6.57 -5.37
CA LEU A 86 -3.88 -5.81 -6.51
C LEU A 86 -5.33 -5.38 -6.34
N GLU A 87 -6.19 -6.25 -5.80
CA GLU A 87 -7.56 -5.89 -5.45
C GLU A 87 -7.59 -4.74 -4.45
N SER A 88 -6.73 -4.78 -3.44
CA SER A 88 -6.64 -3.74 -2.41
C SER A 88 -6.14 -2.41 -3.01
N CYS A 89 -5.25 -2.42 -4.00
CA CYS A 89 -4.91 -1.23 -4.79
C CYS A 89 -6.12 -0.64 -5.52
N ILE A 90 -7.00 -1.47 -6.08
CA ILE A 90 -8.24 -1.00 -6.72
C ILE A 90 -9.22 -0.41 -5.70
N HIS A 91 -9.27 -0.96 -4.49
CA HIS A 91 -10.08 -0.40 -3.40
C HIS A 91 -9.59 1.00 -3.00
N GLU A 92 -8.27 1.21 -2.90
CA GLU A 92 -7.69 2.55 -2.65
C GLU A 92 -8.09 3.55 -3.74
N ARG A 93 -8.02 3.15 -5.02
CA ARG A 93 -8.50 4.01 -6.12
C ARG A 93 -9.98 4.37 -5.98
N ARG A 94 -10.83 3.41 -5.58
CA ARG A 94 -12.26 3.66 -5.37
C ARG A 94 -12.50 4.56 -4.16
N PHE A 95 -11.67 4.48 -3.13
CA PHE A 95 -11.75 5.34 -1.95
C PHE A 95 -11.35 6.77 -2.29
N SER A 96 -10.22 6.97 -2.96
CA SER A 96 -9.69 8.29 -3.31
C SER A 96 -10.52 9.06 -4.34
N ILE A 97 -11.48 8.43 -5.03
CA ILE A 97 -12.46 9.13 -5.88
C ILE A 97 -13.55 9.86 -5.06
N TRP A 98 -13.70 9.51 -3.77
CA TRP A 98 -14.68 10.12 -2.87
C TRP A 98 -14.10 11.22 -1.95
N LEU A 99 -12.80 11.51 -2.04
CA LEU A 99 -12.12 12.60 -1.34
C LEU A 99 -11.86 13.76 -2.30
#